data_AF-A0A7C1DW58-F1
#
_entry.id   AF-A0A7C1DW58-F1
#
_cell.length_a   1.000
_cell.length_b   1.000
_cell.length_c   1.000
_cell.angle_alpha   90.00
_cell.angle_beta   90.00
_cell.angle_gamma   90.00
#
_symmetry.space_group_name_H-M   'P 1'
#
loop_
_entity.id
_entity.type
_entity.pdbx_description
1 polymer ?
#
loop_
_entity_poly.entity_id
_entity_poly.type
_entity_poly.pdbx_seq_one_letter_code
_entity_poly.pdbx_strand_id
1 'polypeptide(L)'
;MQVCPNCGNQVQSDDKFCENCGRSLEPPAGGGSRVPPPPPPPPAVHSPGAVPAAAAGGKNPLLAGLASFLFAGLGQVYNGQFAKGVLILSGALLGSFLIIPGILIWLYGVYDAYRTAKKMNAGSIPFVAHNWGHIIVFVILGIIAVALVNLFLAVISELIIGTTDYYYGEPEYCSPWEYC
;
A
#
# COMPACT_ATOMS: atom_id res chain seq x y z
N MET A 1 21.39 50.64 23.90
CA MET A 1 21.31 49.21 23.54
C MET A 1 20.35 48.51 24.49
N GLN A 2 19.41 47.75 23.95
CA GLN A 2 18.47 46.93 24.74
C GLN A 2 18.70 45.46 24.42
N VAL A 3 18.37 44.55 25.35
CA VAL A 3 18.51 43.11 25.14
C VAL A 3 17.16 42.56 24.68
N CYS A 4 17.15 41.82 23.57
CA CYS A 4 15.93 41.21 23.04
C CYS A 4 15.36 40.21 24.07
N PRO A 5 14.10 40.37 24.52
CA PRO A 5 13.52 39.50 25.55
C PRO A 5 13.18 38.09 25.06
N ASN A 6 13.42 37.77 23.79
CA ASN A 6 13.18 36.44 23.23
C ASN A 6 14.46 35.61 23.10
N CYS A 7 15.51 36.18 22.51
CA CYS A 7 16.73 35.46 22.18
C CYS A 7 17.98 35.96 22.92
N GLY A 8 17.89 37.06 23.68
CA GLY A 8 19.01 37.57 24.48
C GLY A 8 20.08 38.35 23.70
N ASN A 9 19.94 38.54 22.39
CA ASN A 9 20.87 39.37 21.62
C ASN A 9 20.68 40.86 21.88
N GLN A 10 21.77 41.62 21.74
CA GLN A 10 21.71 43.09 21.76
C GLN A 10 21.06 43.62 20.49
N VAL A 11 20.13 44.55 20.67
CA VAL A 11 19.37 45.23 19.60
C VAL A 11 19.43 46.74 19.86
N GLN A 12 19.36 47.52 18.78
CA GLN A 12 19.35 48.98 18.91
C GLN A 12 18.01 49.44 19.49
N SER A 13 18.04 50.62 20.11
CA SER A 13 16.85 51.15 20.79
C SER A 13 15.76 51.59 19.81
N ASP A 14 16.11 51.82 18.53
CA ASP A 14 15.20 52.26 17.48
C ASP A 14 14.75 51.11 16.54
N ASP A 15 15.23 49.89 16.77
CA ASP A 15 14.87 48.73 15.95
C ASP A 15 13.43 48.30 16.23
N LYS A 16 12.61 48.23 15.17
CA LYS A 16 11.22 47.74 15.25
C LYS A 16 11.14 46.23 15.42
N PHE A 17 12.15 45.51 14.93
CA PHE A 17 12.24 44.05 14.96
C PHE A 17 13.67 43.60 15.24
N CYS A 18 13.84 42.48 15.94
CA CYS A 18 15.14 41.88 16.18
C CYS A 18 15.62 41.14 14.93
N GLU A 19 16.78 41.53 14.39
CA GLU A 19 17.35 40.92 13.18
C GLU A 19 17.74 39.44 13.33
N ASN A 20 18.01 38.98 14.56
CA ASN A 20 18.43 37.59 14.79
C ASN A 20 17.27 36.59 14.98
N CYS A 21 16.14 37.01 15.57
CA CYS A 21 15.02 36.11 15.85
C CYS A 21 13.67 36.56 15.26
N GLY A 22 13.61 37.74 14.64
CA GLY A 22 12.42 38.28 13.98
C GLY A 22 11.33 38.85 14.89
N ARG A 23 11.54 38.90 16.22
CA ARG A 23 10.52 39.43 17.16
C ARG A 23 10.42 40.95 17.08
N SER A 24 9.20 41.48 17.07
CA SER A 24 8.93 42.93 17.19
C SER A 24 9.28 43.47 18.58
N LEU A 25 9.87 44.66 18.65
CA LEU A 25 10.36 45.32 19.86
C LEU A 25 9.55 46.58 20.22
N GLU A 26 8.54 46.94 19.42
CA GLU A 26 7.71 48.12 19.68
C GLU A 26 6.82 47.90 20.93
N PRO A 27 6.84 48.80 21.93
CA PRO A 27 5.91 48.75 23.05
C PRO A 27 4.46 48.91 22.57
N PRO A 28 3.50 48.15 23.11
CA PRO A 28 2.10 48.32 22.75
C PRO A 28 1.62 49.69 23.23
N ALA A 29 1.43 50.64 22.31
CA ALA A 29 0.79 51.92 22.59
C ALA A 29 -0.67 51.67 22.99
N GLY A 30 -1.00 51.95 24.25
CA GLY A 30 -2.35 51.81 24.78
C GLY A 30 -3.33 52.81 24.18
N GLY A 31 -4.62 52.43 24.12
CA GLY A 31 -5.71 53.39 23.96
C GLY A 31 -6.81 53.00 22.98
N GLY A 32 -7.42 51.83 23.17
CA GLY A 32 -8.67 51.49 22.51
C GLY A 32 -9.01 50.03 22.73
N SER A 33 -9.97 49.75 23.61
CA SER A 33 -10.65 48.46 23.66
C SER A 33 -11.44 48.26 22.38
N ARG A 34 -10.75 47.96 21.28
CA ARG A 34 -11.29 47.04 20.29
C ARG A 34 -10.93 45.68 20.85
N VAL A 35 -11.90 45.02 21.47
CA VAL A 35 -11.86 43.56 21.55
C VAL A 35 -11.65 43.13 20.09
N PRO A 36 -10.48 42.55 19.74
CA PRO A 36 -10.30 42.05 18.39
C PRO A 36 -11.44 41.06 18.15
N PRO A 37 -12.09 41.05 16.97
CA PRO A 37 -13.02 39.97 16.66
C PRO A 37 -12.29 38.67 16.95
N PRO A 38 -12.94 37.69 17.62
CA PRO A 38 -12.28 36.44 17.94
C PRO A 38 -11.59 35.93 16.68
N PRO A 39 -10.34 35.46 16.79
CA PRO A 39 -9.63 34.94 15.63
C PRO A 39 -10.59 33.99 14.89
N PRO A 40 -10.70 34.06 13.55
CA PRO A 40 -11.47 33.08 12.82
C PRO A 40 -11.01 31.72 13.35
N PRO A 41 -11.93 30.83 13.74
CA PRO A 41 -11.54 29.53 14.26
C PRO A 41 -10.52 28.96 13.27
N PRO A 42 -9.40 28.39 13.76
CA PRO A 42 -8.41 27.77 12.87
C PRO A 42 -9.19 26.98 11.82
N PRO A 43 -8.88 27.12 10.51
CA PRO A 43 -9.66 26.48 9.45
C PRO A 43 -9.91 25.09 9.93
N ALA A 44 -11.19 24.74 10.14
CA ALA A 44 -11.56 23.52 10.84
C ALA A 44 -10.70 22.46 10.21
N VAL A 45 -9.67 22.02 10.96
CA VAL A 45 -8.94 20.85 10.54
C VAL A 45 -10.06 19.87 10.67
N HIS A 46 -10.61 19.48 9.53
CA HIS A 46 -11.30 18.23 9.39
C HIS A 46 -10.23 17.20 9.74
N SER A 47 -9.85 17.12 11.03
CA SER A 47 -9.68 15.87 11.69
C SER A 47 -10.95 15.15 11.26
N PRO A 48 -10.86 14.16 10.35
CA PRO A 48 -11.97 13.23 10.26
C PRO A 48 -12.13 12.82 11.71
N GLY A 49 -13.27 13.20 12.29
CA GLY A 49 -13.48 13.10 13.72
C GLY A 49 -12.95 11.74 14.15
N ALA A 50 -12.31 11.69 15.31
CA ALA A 50 -12.14 10.43 16.01
C ALA A 50 -13.56 9.91 16.27
N VAL A 51 -14.15 9.29 15.25
CA VAL A 51 -15.30 8.43 15.35
C VAL A 51 -14.82 7.34 16.29
N PRO A 52 -15.56 7.06 17.37
CA PRO A 52 -15.17 6.00 18.26
C PRO A 52 -14.99 4.73 17.42
N ALA A 53 -13.79 4.17 17.46
CA ALA A 53 -13.37 2.97 16.74
C ALA A 53 -14.23 1.72 17.05
N ALA A 54 -15.29 1.87 17.83
CA ALA A 54 -16.18 0.84 18.30
C ALA A 54 -17.45 0.65 17.44
N ALA A 55 -17.77 1.55 16.50
CA ALA A 55 -19.06 1.49 15.76
C ALA A 55 -18.99 0.89 14.34
N ALA A 56 -17.79 0.77 13.74
CA ALA A 56 -17.61 0.05 12.48
C ALA A 56 -17.12 -1.37 12.80
N GLY A 57 -17.91 -2.40 12.48
CA GLY A 57 -17.56 -3.79 12.72
C GLY A 57 -16.13 -4.09 12.27
N GLY A 58 -15.28 -4.50 13.22
CA GLY A 58 -13.85 -4.70 12.99
C GLY A 58 -13.58 -5.70 11.87
N LYS A 59 -12.48 -5.52 11.15
CA LYS A 59 -11.99 -6.49 10.15
C LYS A 59 -11.48 -7.73 10.87
N ASN A 60 -11.63 -8.93 10.31
CA ASN A 60 -10.97 -10.11 10.87
C ASN A 60 -9.55 -10.22 10.27
N PRO A 61 -8.46 -10.01 11.05
CA PRO A 61 -7.11 -10.02 10.51
C PRO A 61 -6.68 -11.38 9.97
N LEU A 62 -7.14 -12.46 10.59
CA LEU A 62 -6.84 -13.81 10.13
C LEU A 62 -7.54 -14.10 8.80
N LEU A 63 -8.79 -13.67 8.65
CA LEU A 63 -9.51 -13.77 7.38
C LEU A 63 -8.81 -12.97 6.28
N ALA A 64 -8.34 -11.76 6.58
CA ALA A 64 -7.57 -10.95 5.62
C ALA A 64 -6.28 -11.66 5.18
N GLY A 65 -5.51 -12.19 6.12
CA GLY A 65 -4.29 -12.95 5.82
C GLY A 65 -4.57 -14.22 5.02
N LEU A 66 -5.56 -15.03 5.44
CA LEU A 66 -5.95 -16.27 4.77
C LEU A 66 -6.49 -16.01 3.36
N ALA A 67 -7.25 -14.93 3.17
CA ALA A 67 -7.70 -14.52 1.84
C ALA A 67 -6.51 -14.25 0.91
N SER A 68 -5.50 -13.52 1.37
CA SER A 68 -4.26 -13.29 0.59
C SER A 68 -3.42 -14.55 0.40
N PHE A 69 -3.46 -15.49 1.33
CA PHE A 69 -2.75 -16.77 1.23
C PHE A 69 -3.37 -17.63 0.11
N LEU A 70 -4.69 -17.80 0.13
CA LEU A 70 -5.42 -18.58 -0.88
C LEU A 70 -5.43 -17.89 -2.25
N PHE A 71 -5.43 -16.55 -2.24
CA PHE A 71 -5.48 -15.78 -3.47
C PHE A 71 -4.69 -14.47 -3.32
N ALA A 72 -3.54 -14.39 -3.99
CA ALA A 72 -2.62 -13.26 -3.86
C ALA A 72 -3.35 -11.91 -4.05
N GLY A 73 -3.18 -11.01 -3.07
CA GLY A 73 -3.77 -9.67 -3.09
C GLY A 73 -5.23 -9.57 -2.59
N LEU A 74 -5.94 -10.68 -2.38
CA LEU A 74 -7.36 -10.65 -2.00
C LEU A 74 -7.58 -10.02 -0.61
N GLY A 75 -6.71 -10.29 0.36
CA GLY A 75 -6.77 -9.69 1.69
C GLY A 75 -6.63 -8.18 1.70
N GLN A 76 -5.84 -7.60 0.78
CA GLN A 76 -5.74 -6.16 0.57
C GLN A 76 -7.06 -5.60 0.04
N VAL A 77 -7.72 -6.28 -0.92
CA VAL A 77 -9.04 -5.89 -1.42
C VAL A 77 -10.11 -6.01 -0.33
N TYR A 78 -10.05 -7.06 0.50
CA TYR A 78 -10.89 -7.21 1.70
C TYR A 78 -10.69 -6.05 2.69
N ASN A 79 -9.47 -5.54 2.82
CA ASN A 79 -9.16 -4.35 3.62
C ASN A 79 -9.56 -3.02 2.93
N GLY A 80 -10.20 -3.06 1.76
CA GLY A 80 -10.59 -1.88 0.99
C GLY A 80 -9.46 -1.24 0.19
N GLN A 81 -8.28 -1.88 0.12
CA GLN A 81 -7.08 -1.38 -0.56
C GLN A 81 -6.92 -2.04 -1.94
N PHE A 82 -7.87 -1.76 -2.84
CA PHE A 82 -7.96 -2.41 -4.17
C PHE A 82 -6.66 -2.32 -4.98
N ALA A 83 -6.08 -1.13 -5.11
CA ALA A 83 -4.84 -0.92 -5.88
C ALA A 83 -3.67 -1.76 -5.34
N LYS A 84 -3.54 -1.90 -4.01
CA LYS A 84 -2.52 -2.79 -3.42
C LYS A 84 -2.79 -4.26 -3.71
N GLY A 85 -4.05 -4.68 -3.69
CA GLY A 85 -4.44 -6.02 -4.08
C GLY A 85 -4.00 -6.33 -5.51
N VAL A 86 -4.25 -5.41 -6.46
CA VAL A 86 -3.79 -5.53 -7.84
C VAL A 86 -2.26 -5.60 -7.94
N LEU A 87 -1.53 -4.72 -7.25
CA LEU A 87 -0.06 -4.73 -7.25
C LEU A 87 0.53 -6.04 -6.73
N ILE A 88 -0.03 -6.59 -5.63
CA ILE A 88 0.41 -7.88 -5.08
C ILE A 88 0.09 -9.02 -6.03
N LEU A 89 -1.09 -9.03 -6.66
CA LEU A 89 -1.45 -10.04 -7.65
C LEU A 89 -0.52 -9.98 -8.86
N SER A 90 -0.31 -8.80 -9.45
CA SER A 90 0.61 -8.62 -10.57
C SER A 90 2.04 -9.03 -10.20
N GLY A 91 2.52 -8.66 -9.01
CA GLY A 91 3.82 -9.07 -8.50
C GLY A 91 3.93 -10.59 -8.31
N ALA A 92 2.88 -11.26 -7.83
CA ALA A 92 2.86 -12.72 -7.68
C ALA A 92 2.81 -13.44 -9.03
N LEU A 93 2.05 -12.92 -10.01
CA LEU A 93 2.00 -13.47 -11.37
C LEU A 93 3.35 -13.33 -12.08
N LEU A 94 3.98 -12.16 -12.02
CA LEU A 94 5.33 -11.96 -12.57
C LEU A 94 6.38 -12.76 -11.79
N GLY A 95 6.22 -12.83 -10.47
CA GLY A 95 7.06 -13.62 -9.59
C GLY A 95 6.94 -15.13 -9.83
N SER A 96 5.86 -15.63 -10.44
CA SER A 96 5.71 -17.06 -10.73
C SER A 96 6.75 -17.60 -11.71
N PHE A 97 7.32 -16.74 -12.57
CA PHE A 97 8.46 -17.08 -13.44
C PHE A 97 9.78 -17.24 -12.66
N LEU A 98 9.85 -16.73 -11.43
CA LEU A 98 11.02 -16.79 -10.55
C LEU A 98 10.59 -17.31 -9.17
N ILE A 99 10.70 -18.61 -8.95
CA ILE A 99 10.17 -19.31 -7.75
C ILE A 99 10.45 -18.55 -6.44
N ILE A 100 11.71 -18.16 -6.19
CA ILE A 100 12.09 -17.50 -4.93
C ILE A 100 11.47 -16.09 -4.78
N PRO A 101 11.66 -15.14 -5.72
CA PRO A 101 10.97 -13.85 -5.69
C PRO A 101 9.44 -13.96 -5.59
N GLY A 102 8.83 -14.90 -6.30
CA GLY A 102 7.38 -15.13 -6.26
C GLY A 102 6.88 -15.49 -4.87
N ILE A 103 7.54 -16.44 -4.21
CA ILE A 103 7.21 -16.84 -2.84
C ILE A 103 7.37 -15.66 -1.87
N LEU A 104 8.43 -14.85 -2.00
CA LEU A 104 8.65 -13.69 -1.14
C LEU A 104 7.53 -12.65 -1.27
N ILE A 105 7.12 -12.31 -2.50
CA ILE A 105 6.03 -11.36 -2.75
C ILE A 105 4.70 -11.90 -2.22
N TRP A 106 4.43 -13.19 -2.43
CA TRP A 106 3.21 -13.83 -1.92
C TRP A 106 3.14 -13.80 -0.39
N LEU A 107 4.20 -14.19 0.31
CA LEU A 107 4.27 -14.14 1.78
C LEU A 107 4.19 -12.72 2.31
N TYR A 108 4.84 -11.76 1.65
CA TYR A 108 4.71 -10.35 1.97
C TYR A 108 3.25 -9.89 1.87
N GLY A 109 2.53 -10.30 0.83
CA GLY A 109 1.10 -10.01 0.64
C GLY A 109 0.23 -10.55 1.78
N VAL A 110 0.51 -11.75 2.30
CA VAL A 110 -0.19 -12.33 3.46
C VAL A 110 0.06 -11.49 4.72
N TYR A 111 1.33 -11.19 5.00
CA TYR A 111 1.73 -10.41 6.16
C TYR A 111 1.12 -9.00 6.15
N ASP A 112 1.17 -8.31 4.99
CA ASP A 112 0.65 -6.96 4.83
C ASP A 112 -0.88 -6.90 5.03
N ALA A 113 -1.62 -7.87 4.50
CA ALA A 113 -3.08 -7.95 4.68
C ALA A 113 -3.47 -8.16 6.16
N TYR A 114 -2.80 -9.08 6.85
CA TYR A 114 -3.02 -9.33 8.28
C TYR A 114 -2.71 -8.08 9.12
N ARG A 115 -1.52 -7.48 8.92
CA ARG A 115 -1.08 -6.31 9.70
C ARG A 115 -1.99 -5.11 9.45
N THR A 116 -2.43 -4.91 8.22
CA THR A 116 -3.32 -3.82 7.84
C THR A 116 -4.68 -3.95 8.55
N ALA A 117 -5.31 -5.11 8.53
CA ALA A 117 -6.56 -5.34 9.25
C ALA A 117 -6.41 -5.10 10.77
N LYS A 118 -5.31 -5.59 11.36
CA LYS A 118 -5.00 -5.35 12.78
C LYS A 118 -4.82 -3.86 13.10
N LYS A 119 -4.16 -3.11 12.22
CA LYS A 119 -3.97 -1.67 12.35
C LYS A 119 -5.28 -0.87 12.23
N MET A 120 -6.20 -1.28 11.36
CA MET A 120 -7.54 -0.66 11.22
C MET A 120 -8.36 -0.87 12.48
N ASN A 121 -8.36 -2.09 13.02
CA ASN A 121 -9.05 -2.40 14.28
C ASN A 121 -8.46 -1.64 15.48
N ALA A 122 -7.15 -1.39 15.47
CA ALA A 122 -6.47 -0.61 16.49
C ALA A 122 -6.65 0.92 16.34
N GLY A 123 -7.35 1.39 15.31
CA GLY A 123 -7.53 2.82 15.04
C GLY A 123 -6.27 3.55 14.55
N SER A 124 -5.18 2.82 14.29
CA SER A 124 -3.90 3.39 13.85
C SER A 124 -3.88 3.80 12.37
N ILE A 125 -4.83 3.29 11.57
CA ILE A 125 -5.10 3.69 10.19
C ILE A 125 -6.61 3.76 9.98
N PRO A 126 -7.13 4.63 9.09
CA PRO A 126 -8.56 4.82 8.91
C PRO A 126 -9.24 3.53 8.45
N PHE A 127 -10.42 3.24 8.99
CA PHE A 127 -11.25 2.14 8.53
C PHE A 127 -11.80 2.45 7.13
N VAL A 128 -11.59 1.52 6.21
CA VAL A 128 -12.09 1.57 4.84
C VAL A 128 -13.03 0.39 4.65
N ALA A 129 -14.29 0.68 4.34
CA ALA A 129 -15.26 -0.35 3.99
C ALA A 129 -14.86 -1.02 2.67
N HIS A 130 -15.08 -2.33 2.58
CA HIS A 130 -14.83 -3.04 1.33
C HIS A 130 -16.01 -2.84 0.39
N ASN A 131 -15.73 -2.69 -0.89
CA ASN A 131 -16.77 -2.71 -1.93
C ASN A 131 -16.84 -4.12 -2.52
N TRP A 132 -18.00 -4.76 -2.42
CA TRP A 132 -18.23 -6.11 -2.94
C TRP A 132 -18.00 -6.21 -4.45
N GLY A 133 -18.33 -5.16 -5.22
CA GLY A 133 -18.06 -5.12 -6.65
C GLY A 133 -16.57 -5.22 -6.96
N HIS A 134 -15.71 -4.53 -6.20
CA HIS A 134 -14.26 -4.64 -6.36
C HIS A 134 -13.74 -6.04 -6.00
N ILE A 135 -14.29 -6.68 -4.97
CA ILE A 135 -13.91 -8.06 -4.62
C ILE A 135 -14.27 -9.02 -5.75
N ILE A 136 -15.51 -8.97 -6.24
CA ILE A 136 -16.00 -9.85 -7.30
C ILE A 136 -15.18 -9.66 -8.57
N VAL A 137 -15.00 -8.41 -9.01
CA VAL A 137 -14.20 -8.08 -10.21
C VAL A 137 -12.76 -8.56 -10.04
N PHE A 138 -12.15 -8.33 -8.88
CA PHE A 138 -10.78 -8.76 -8.61
C PHE A 138 -10.61 -10.29 -8.70
N VAL A 139 -11.53 -11.05 -8.09
CA VAL A 139 -11.49 -12.52 -8.13
C VAL A 139 -11.68 -13.03 -9.55
N ILE A 140 -12.66 -12.51 -10.30
CA ILE A 140 -12.91 -12.92 -11.69
C ILE A 140 -11.69 -12.62 -12.56
N LEU A 141 -11.22 -11.37 -12.57
CA LEU A 141 -10.06 -10.97 -13.38
C LEU A 141 -8.79 -11.71 -12.97
N GLY A 142 -8.62 -11.96 -11.67
CA GLY A 142 -7.48 -12.70 -11.16
C GLY A 142 -7.51 -14.18 -11.56
N ILE A 143 -8.67 -14.85 -11.51
CA ILE A 143 -8.81 -16.24 -11.99
C ILE A 143 -8.50 -16.30 -13.49
N ILE A 144 -9.03 -15.37 -14.28
CA ILE A 144 -8.73 -15.28 -15.71
C ILE A 144 -7.22 -15.09 -15.92
N ALA A 145 -6.58 -14.16 -15.20
CA ALA A 145 -5.15 -13.92 -15.31
C ALA A 145 -4.31 -15.14 -14.92
N VAL A 146 -4.66 -15.83 -13.83
CA VAL A 146 -4.00 -17.08 -13.41
C VAL A 146 -4.18 -18.18 -14.47
N ALA A 147 -5.39 -18.34 -15.03
CA ALA A 147 -5.66 -19.31 -16.07
C ALA A 147 -4.85 -19.01 -17.35
N LEU A 148 -4.75 -17.75 -17.75
CA LEU A 148 -3.94 -17.33 -18.90
C LEU A 148 -2.44 -17.58 -18.68
N VAL A 149 -1.92 -17.32 -17.48
CA VAL A 149 -0.52 -17.63 -17.14
C VAL A 149 -0.27 -19.15 -17.17
N ASN A 150 -1.15 -19.96 -16.59
CA ASN A 150 -1.02 -21.41 -16.65
C ASN A 150 -1.14 -21.96 -18.08
N LEU A 151 -2.05 -21.41 -18.89
CA LEU A 151 -2.17 -21.74 -20.30
C LEU A 151 -0.88 -21.41 -21.06
N PHE A 152 -0.32 -20.23 -20.83
CA PHE A 152 0.96 -19.82 -21.43
C PHE A 152 2.09 -20.78 -21.04
N LEU A 153 2.22 -21.13 -19.76
CA LEU A 153 3.23 -22.09 -19.28
C LEU A 153 3.04 -23.48 -19.91
N ALA A 154 1.80 -23.94 -20.06
CA ALA A 154 1.50 -25.21 -20.73
C ALA A 154 1.95 -25.19 -22.21
N VAL A 155 1.62 -24.13 -22.95
CA VAL A 155 2.04 -23.97 -24.35
C VAL A 155 3.57 -23.94 -24.49
N ILE A 156 4.26 -23.23 -23.60
CA ILE A 156 5.74 -23.20 -23.59
C ILE A 156 6.31 -24.58 -23.27
N SER A 157 5.73 -25.31 -22.32
CA SER A 157 6.15 -26.67 -21.99
C SER A 157 6.05 -27.60 -23.21
N GLU A 158 4.93 -27.60 -23.92
CA GLU A 158 4.74 -28.42 -25.13
C GLU A 158 5.74 -28.05 -26.23
N LEU A 159 6.02 -26.77 -26.43
CA LEU A 159 7.03 -26.31 -27.38
C LEU A 159 8.44 -26.82 -27.02
N ILE A 160 8.80 -26.78 -25.75
CA ILE A 160 10.09 -27.28 -25.25
C ILE A 160 10.17 -28.80 -25.42
N ILE A 161 9.11 -29.53 -25.09
CA ILE A 161 9.06 -31.00 -25.24
C ILE A 161 9.19 -31.38 -26.72
N GLY A 162 8.40 -30.76 -27.60
CA GLY A 162 8.46 -31.05 -29.04
C GLY A 162 9.81 -30.72 -29.68
N THR A 163 10.45 -29.62 -29.26
CA THR A 163 11.82 -29.32 -29.72
C THR A 163 12.84 -30.30 -29.15
N THR A 164 12.71 -30.70 -27.89
CA THR A 164 13.61 -31.68 -27.27
C THR A 164 13.51 -33.03 -28.00
N ASP A 165 12.31 -33.51 -28.29
CA ASP A 165 12.07 -34.73 -29.06
C ASP A 165 12.65 -34.64 -30.48
N TYR A 166 12.51 -33.49 -31.14
CA TYR A 166 13.12 -33.26 -32.45
C TYR A 166 14.66 -33.30 -32.44
N TYR A 167 15.30 -32.78 -31.39
CA TYR A 167 16.77 -32.71 -31.30
C TYR A 167 17.43 -33.96 -30.68
N TYR A 168 16.75 -34.62 -29.74
CA TYR A 168 17.28 -35.76 -28.98
C TYR A 168 16.51 -37.06 -29.23
N GLY A 169 15.54 -37.07 -30.15
CA GLY A 169 14.87 -38.29 -30.57
C GLY A 169 15.90 -39.28 -31.10
N GLU A 170 16.03 -40.41 -30.42
CA GLU A 170 16.87 -41.51 -30.88
C GLU A 170 16.37 -41.93 -32.28
N PRO A 171 17.25 -42.05 -33.30
CA PRO A 171 16.82 -42.62 -34.57
C PRO A 171 16.26 -44.01 -34.29
N GLU A 172 15.09 -44.33 -34.85
CA GLU A 172 14.49 -45.65 -34.74
C GLU A 172 15.55 -46.71 -35.07
N TYR A 173 16.05 -47.39 -34.05
CA TYR A 173 17.00 -48.48 -34.22
C TYR A 173 16.20 -49.65 -34.76
N CYS A 174 16.09 -49.76 -36.10
CA CYS A 174 15.51 -50.95 -36.72
C CYS A 174 16.25 -52.16 -36.11
N SER A 175 15.51 -52.96 -35.36
CA SER A 175 16.06 -54.19 -34.83
C SER A 175 16.52 -55.04 -36.02
N PRO A 176 17.63 -55.81 -35.94
CA PRO A 176 18.16 -56.55 -37.09
C PRO A 176 17.19 -57.54 -37.75
N TRP A 177 16.03 -57.75 -37.16
CA TRP A 177 15.02 -58.75 -37.54
C TRP A 177 13.71 -58.12 -38.04
N GLU A 178 13.61 -56.79 -38.07
CA GLU A 178 12.45 -56.07 -38.60
C GLU A 178 12.86 -55.28 -39.85
N TYR A 179 12.21 -55.56 -40.98
CA TYR A 179 12.40 -54.82 -42.22
C TYR A 179 11.71 -53.46 -42.09
N CYS A 180 12.50 -52.40 -42.12
CA CYS A 180 12.05 -51.09 -42.59
C CYS A 180 11.82 -51.17 -44.13
#